data_AF-A0A6H1CA21-F1
#
_entry.id   AF-A0A6H1CA21-F1
#
_cell.length_a   1.000
_cell.length_b   1.000
_cell.length_c   1.000
_cell.angle_alpha   90.00
_cell.angle_beta   90.00
_cell.angle_gamma   90.00
#
_symmetry.space_group_name_H-M   'P 1'
#
loop_
_entity.id
_entity.type
_entity.pdbx_description
1 polymer ?
#
loop_
_entity_poly.entity_id
_entity_poly.type
_entity_poly.pdbx_seq_one_letter_code
_entity_poly.pdbx_strand_id
1 'polypeptide(L)'
;MSHPGTLARSAAVLAWSSGIGFGLPGLYAIAHLVRHGEIATFLGYPTYGHGVFENRCGIRTTVPLLSAFVVVCAAECGAGALLWQRRRAGGTLALVLLPVETVFWVGFSLPYGPVAAAARTALVLRYLRRVPGRGR
;
A
#
# COMPACT_ATOMS: atom_id res chain seq x y z
N MET A 1 -17.27 -0.86 23.52
CA MET A 1 -16.89 0.48 23.01
C MET A 1 -15.39 0.50 22.73
N SER A 2 -14.95 0.40 21.47
CA SER A 2 -13.51 0.33 21.14
C SER A 2 -12.83 1.68 21.40
N HIS A 3 -11.82 1.72 22.28
CA HIS A 3 -11.07 2.94 22.56
C HIS A 3 -10.40 3.49 21.29
N PRO A 4 -10.35 4.83 21.11
CA PRO A 4 -9.73 5.46 19.94
C PRO A 4 -8.26 5.06 19.73
N GLY A 5 -7.58 4.67 20.81
CA GLY A 5 -6.24 4.09 20.76
C GLY A 5 -6.14 2.73 20.11
N THR A 6 -7.11 1.85 20.37
CA THR A 6 -7.16 0.50 19.80
C THR A 6 -7.42 0.59 18.30
N LEU A 7 -8.32 1.49 17.87
CA LEU A 7 -8.61 1.73 16.45
C LEU A 7 -7.37 2.20 15.68
N ALA A 8 -6.60 3.13 16.25
CA ALA A 8 -5.37 3.64 15.63
C ALA A 8 -4.29 2.56 15.49
N ARG A 9 -4.14 1.72 16.52
CA ARG A 9 -3.20 0.58 16.50
C ARG A 9 -3.64 -0.50 15.51
N SER A 10 -4.92 -0.86 15.47
CA SER A 10 -5.45 -1.81 14.48
C SER A 10 -5.27 -1.31 13.05
N ALA A 11 -5.53 -0.01 12.80
CA ALA A 11 -5.30 0.60 11.48
C ALA A 11 -3.81 0.59 11.09
N ALA A 12 -2.92 0.82 12.05
CA ALA A 12 -1.48 0.77 11.84
C ALA A 12 -0.97 -0.66 11.53
N VAL A 13 -1.46 -1.67 12.25
CA VAL A 13 -1.12 -3.08 11.96
C VAL A 13 -1.60 -3.48 10.57
N LEU A 14 -2.82 -3.09 10.19
CA LEU A 14 -3.34 -3.32 8.84
C LEU A 14 -2.49 -2.63 7.77
N ALA A 15 -2.13 -1.36 7.97
CA ALA A 15 -1.25 -0.63 7.06
C ALA A 15 0.12 -1.29 6.92
N TRP A 16 0.71 -1.78 8.01
CA TRP A 16 1.96 -2.53 7.97
C TRP A 16 1.81 -3.87 7.28
N SER A 17 0.74 -4.62 7.55
CA SER A 17 0.51 -5.90 6.87
C SER A 17 0.33 -5.73 5.36
N SER A 18 -0.36 -4.68 4.92
CA SER A 18 -0.52 -4.36 3.50
C SER A 18 0.77 -3.86 2.89
N GLY A 19 1.44 -2.88 3.51
CA GLY A 19 2.68 -2.31 3.01
C GLY A 19 3.82 -3.34 2.94
N ILE A 20 3.94 -4.23 3.93
CA ILE A 20 4.93 -5.32 3.93
C ILE A 20 4.50 -6.43 2.97
N GLY A 21 3.22 -6.82 3.00
CA GLY A 21 2.67 -7.90 2.17
C GLY A 21 2.74 -7.62 0.67
N PHE A 22 2.61 -6.35 0.26
CA PHE A 22 2.78 -5.94 -1.12
C PHE A 22 4.22 -5.46 -1.42
N GLY A 23 4.88 -4.78 -0.49
CA GLY A 23 6.22 -4.22 -0.68
C GLY A 23 7.33 -5.28 -0.77
N LEU A 24 7.30 -6.34 0.04
CA LEU A 24 8.33 -7.40 0.01
C LEU A 24 8.33 -8.17 -1.32
N PRO A 25 7.17 -8.67 -1.83
CA PRO A 25 7.12 -9.28 -3.15
C PRO A 25 7.48 -8.29 -4.26
N GLY A 26 7.18 -6.99 -4.09
CA GLY A 26 7.56 -5.94 -5.04
C GLY A 26 9.08 -5.76 -5.12
N LEU A 27 9.77 -5.69 -3.98
CA LEU A 27 11.24 -5.64 -3.91
C LEU A 27 11.88 -6.89 -4.52
N TYR A 28 11.34 -8.08 -4.22
CA TYR A 28 11.80 -9.33 -4.81
C TYR A 28 11.63 -9.33 -6.33
N ALA A 29 10.47 -8.88 -6.82
CA ALA A 29 10.19 -8.78 -8.24
C ALA A 29 11.15 -7.82 -8.95
N ILE A 30 11.46 -6.65 -8.37
CA ILE A 30 12.46 -5.72 -8.91
C ILE A 30 13.85 -6.38 -8.96
N ALA A 31 14.29 -6.97 -7.85
CA ALA A 31 15.61 -7.58 -7.75
C ALA A 31 15.79 -8.73 -8.77
N HIS A 32 14.74 -9.53 -8.97
CA HIS A 32 14.74 -10.61 -9.94
C HIS A 32 14.73 -10.07 -11.38
N LEU A 33 13.90 -9.06 -11.68
CA LEU A 33 13.80 -8.47 -13.02
C LEU A 33 15.12 -7.79 -13.43
N VAL A 34 15.79 -7.11 -12.49
CA VAL A 34 17.10 -6.49 -12.73
C VAL A 34 18.19 -7.54 -12.96
N ARG A 35 18.13 -8.69 -12.29
CA ARG A 35 19.14 -9.75 -12.41
C ARG A 35 18.94 -10.66 -13.62
N HIS A 36 17.70 -11.00 -13.96
CA HIS A 36 17.38 -12.02 -14.97
C HIS A 36 16.67 -11.45 -16.20
N GLY A 37 16.17 -10.21 -16.16
CA GLY A 37 15.40 -9.62 -17.25
C GLY A 37 13.97 -10.17 -17.38
N GLU A 38 13.55 -11.06 -16.47
CA GLU A 38 12.28 -11.79 -16.51
C GLU A 38 11.42 -11.50 -15.28
N ILE A 39 10.10 -11.53 -15.49
CA ILE A 39 9.08 -11.31 -14.46
C ILE A 39 9.22 -12.40 -13.38
N ALA A 40 9.41 -11.97 -12.15
CA ALA A 40 9.53 -12.89 -11.03
C ALA A 40 8.21 -13.66 -10.84
N THR A 41 8.29 -14.98 -10.77
CA THR A 41 7.19 -15.81 -10.30
C THR A 41 7.32 -16.00 -8.78
N PHE A 42 6.26 -15.70 -8.04
CA PHE A 42 6.18 -15.90 -6.59
C PHE A 42 5.06 -16.92 -6.35
N LEU A 43 5.40 -18.04 -5.72
CA LEU A 43 4.49 -19.18 -5.50
C LEU A 43 3.85 -19.75 -6.79
N GLY A 44 4.52 -19.63 -7.93
CA GLY A 44 4.02 -20.13 -9.22
C GLY A 44 3.09 -19.15 -9.96
N TYR A 45 2.83 -17.97 -9.39
CA TYR A 45 2.07 -16.90 -10.04
C TYR A 45 3.01 -15.75 -10.46
N PRO A 46 2.78 -15.12 -11.62
CA PRO A 46 3.56 -13.98 -12.07
C PRO A 46 3.38 -12.82 -11.09
N THR A 47 4.43 -12.50 -10.33
CA THR A 47 4.40 -11.45 -9.31
C THR A 47 4.39 -10.11 -10.01
N TYR A 48 3.27 -9.39 -9.95
CA TYR A 48 3.08 -8.11 -10.62
C TYR A 48 3.24 -8.15 -12.15
N GLY A 49 3.12 -9.34 -12.76
CA GLY A 49 3.12 -9.56 -14.22
C GLY A 49 1.71 -9.74 -14.80
N HIS A 50 1.59 -9.64 -16.13
CA HIS A 50 0.34 -9.64 -16.90
C HIS A 50 -0.66 -8.52 -16.58
N GLY A 51 -0.23 -7.47 -15.87
CA GLY A 51 -1.02 -6.26 -15.65
C GLY A 51 -1.11 -5.36 -16.91
N VAL A 52 -1.97 -4.34 -16.86
CA VAL A 52 -2.15 -3.36 -17.95
C VAL A 52 -0.81 -2.69 -18.33
N PHE A 53 0.10 -2.52 -17.37
CA PHE A 53 1.40 -1.91 -17.61
C PHE A 53 2.36 -2.76 -18.44
N GLU A 54 2.38 -4.07 -18.23
CA GLU A 54 3.19 -4.98 -19.03
C GLU A 54 2.62 -5.08 -20.46
N ASN A 55 1.30 -5.28 -20.58
CA ASN A 55 0.64 -5.40 -21.88
C ASN A 55 0.70 -4.13 -22.73
N ARG A 56 0.79 -2.94 -22.13
CA ARG A 56 0.84 -1.67 -22.89
C ARG A 56 2.24 -1.11 -23.11
N CYS A 57 3.17 -1.28 -22.18
CA CYS A 57 4.44 -0.55 -22.19
C CYS A 57 5.69 -1.46 -22.11
N GLY A 58 5.50 -2.76 -21.88
CA GLY A 58 6.58 -3.75 -21.83
C GLY A 58 7.42 -3.73 -20.55
N ILE A 59 8.27 -4.75 -20.41
CA ILE A 59 9.06 -5.06 -19.20
C ILE A 59 9.94 -3.89 -18.70
N ARG A 60 10.39 -3.00 -19.59
CA ARG A 60 11.26 -1.86 -19.22
C ARG A 60 10.56 -0.83 -18.34
N THR A 61 9.27 -0.58 -18.56
CA THR A 61 8.51 0.36 -17.70
C THR A 61 8.03 -0.26 -16.40
N THR A 62 8.04 -1.59 -16.31
CA THR A 62 7.62 -2.33 -15.11
C THR A 62 8.56 -2.05 -13.93
N VAL A 63 9.87 -1.90 -14.15
CA VAL A 63 10.85 -1.59 -13.08
C VAL A 63 10.60 -0.25 -12.38
N PRO A 64 10.54 0.90 -13.09
CA PRO A 64 10.31 2.19 -12.45
C PRO A 64 8.93 2.24 -11.79
N LEU A 65 7.90 1.59 -12.38
CA LEU A 65 6.58 1.51 -11.75
C LEU A 65 6.55 0.65 -10.49
N LEU A 66 7.19 -0.53 -10.49
CA LEU A 66 7.31 -1.33 -9.27
C LEU A 66 8.11 -0.59 -8.21
N SER A 67 9.18 0.11 -8.59
CA SER A 67 9.99 0.90 -7.67
C SER A 67 9.15 2.01 -7.04
N ALA A 68 8.34 2.72 -7.84
CA ALA A 68 7.40 3.71 -7.34
C ALA A 68 6.35 3.08 -6.40
N PHE A 69 5.83 1.89 -6.74
CA PHE A 69 4.89 1.17 -5.89
C PHE A 69 5.52 0.74 -4.54
N VAL A 70 6.76 0.27 -4.53
CA VAL A 70 7.50 -0.02 -3.30
C VAL A 70 7.69 1.24 -2.45
N VAL A 71 7.96 2.39 -3.07
CA VAL A 71 8.02 3.68 -2.36
C VAL A 71 6.67 4.03 -1.75
N VAL A 72 5.56 3.77 -2.45
CA VAL A 72 4.20 3.95 -1.93
C VAL A 72 3.97 3.01 -0.74
N CYS A 73 4.34 1.74 -0.82
CA CYS A 73 4.26 0.79 0.30
C CYS A 73 5.10 1.23 1.51
N ALA A 74 6.29 1.80 1.28
CA ALA A 74 7.12 2.34 2.35
C ALA A 74 6.47 3.57 3.02
N ALA A 75 5.91 4.48 2.21
CA ALA A 75 5.13 5.61 2.71
C ALA A 75 3.87 5.14 3.45
N GLU A 76 3.28 4.03 3.02
CA GLU A 76 2.16 3.36 3.69
C GLU A 76 2.56 2.85 5.09
N CYS A 77 3.72 2.22 5.19
CA CYS A 77 4.30 1.84 6.47
C CYS A 77 4.57 3.04 7.38
N GLY A 78 5.03 4.16 6.80
CA GLY A 78 5.18 5.44 7.50
C GLY A 78 3.85 6.00 8.01
N ALA A 79 2.77 5.91 7.22
CA ALA A 79 1.42 6.26 7.63
C ALA A 79 0.95 5.39 8.80
N GLY A 80 1.22 4.08 8.75
CA GLY A 80 0.99 3.14 9.85
C GLY A 80 1.74 3.54 11.13
N ALA A 81 3.01 3.91 11.03
CA ALA A 81 3.81 4.35 12.17
C ALA A 81 3.26 5.66 12.79
N LEU A 82 2.82 6.62 11.97
CA LEU A 82 2.18 7.85 12.43
C LEU A 82 0.83 7.57 13.10
N LEU A 83 0.04 6.63 12.57
CA LEU A 83 -1.21 6.17 13.19
C LEU A 83 -0.94 5.47 14.52
N TRP A 84 0.13 4.67 14.62
CA TRP A 84 0.56 4.05 15.88
C TRP A 84 0.89 5.08 16.97
N GLN A 85 1.53 6.19 16.58
CA GLN A 85 1.78 7.34 17.45
C GLN A 85 0.53 8.21 17.70
N ARG A 86 -0.65 7.81 17.21
CA ARG A 86 -1.91 8.57 17.28
C ARG A 86 -1.80 9.98 16.68
N ARG A 87 -0.98 10.15 15.64
CA ARG A 87 -0.87 11.41 14.90
C ARG A 87 -1.90 11.44 13.78
N ARG A 88 -2.67 12.52 13.69
CA ARG A 88 -3.62 12.78 12.59
C ARG A 88 -2.97 12.74 11.21
N ALA A 89 -1.72 13.19 11.12
CA ALA A 89 -0.96 13.20 9.88
C ALA A 89 -0.91 11.81 9.22
N GLY A 90 -0.89 10.71 10.01
CA GLY A 90 -0.92 9.35 9.47
C GLY A 90 -2.25 9.01 8.77
N GLY A 91 -3.36 9.52 9.29
CA GLY A 91 -4.67 9.35 8.66
C GLY A 91 -4.81 10.14 7.35
N THR A 92 -4.33 11.39 7.34
CA THR A 92 -4.29 12.20 6.10
C THR A 92 -3.38 11.58 5.06
N LEU A 93 -2.18 11.13 5.46
CA LEU A 93 -1.22 10.47 4.56
C LEU A 93 -1.83 9.21 3.95
N ALA A 94 -2.49 8.37 4.74
CA ALA A 94 -3.20 7.18 4.25
C ALA A 94 -4.31 7.50 3.22
N LEU A 95 -5.03 8.61 3.40
CA LEU A 95 -6.06 9.07 2.45
C LEU A 95 -5.46 9.64 1.15
N VAL A 96 -4.31 10.31 1.24
CA VAL A 96 -3.58 10.84 0.07
C VAL A 96 -2.92 9.72 -0.73
N LEU A 97 -2.43 8.67 -0.07
CA LEU A 97 -1.83 7.52 -0.74
C LEU A 97 -2.86 6.67 -1.51
N LEU A 98 -4.10 6.59 -1.02
CA LEU A 98 -5.20 5.81 -1.60
C LEU A 98 -5.38 5.94 -3.12
N PRO A 99 -5.47 7.14 -3.73
CA PRO A 99 -5.58 7.28 -5.19
C PRO A 99 -4.35 6.73 -5.92
N VAL A 100 -3.15 6.91 -5.35
CA VAL A 100 -1.90 6.40 -5.93
C VAL A 100 -1.86 4.88 -5.86
N GLU A 101 -2.18 4.31 -4.70
CA GLU A 101 -2.32 2.86 -4.48
C GLU A 101 -3.34 2.26 -5.45
N THR A 102 -4.47 2.92 -5.68
CA THR A 102 -5.52 2.47 -6.61
C THR A 102 -5.02 2.37 -8.05
N VAL A 103 -4.26 3.37 -8.52
CA VAL A 103 -3.66 3.33 -9.87
C VAL A 103 -2.73 2.12 -10.00
N PHE A 104 -1.93 1.84 -8.98
CA PHE A 104 -1.06 0.68 -8.97
C PHE A 104 -1.83 -0.64 -8.87
N TRP A 105 -2.91 -0.73 -8.10
CA TRP A 105 -3.73 -1.95 -8.05
C TRP A 105 -4.38 -2.27 -9.39
N VAL A 106 -4.90 -1.26 -10.09
CA VAL A 106 -5.48 -1.44 -11.43
C VAL A 106 -4.39 -1.83 -12.42
N GLY A 107 -3.25 -1.14 -12.37
CA GLY A 107 -2.17 -1.36 -13.32
C GLY A 107 -1.44 -2.69 -13.16
N PHE A 108 -1.31 -3.20 -11.94
CA PHE A 108 -0.77 -4.52 -11.62
C PHE A 108 -1.86 -5.59 -11.43
N SER A 109 -3.13 -5.25 -11.66
CA SER A 109 -4.28 -6.15 -11.55
C SER A 109 -4.38 -6.89 -10.21
N LEU A 110 -4.10 -6.22 -9.08
CA LEU A 110 -4.18 -6.80 -7.73
C LEU A 110 -5.63 -6.79 -7.21
N PRO A 111 -6.31 -7.95 -7.08
CA PRO A 111 -7.69 -8.01 -6.62
C PRO A 111 -7.84 -7.68 -5.12
N TYR A 112 -6.77 -7.87 -4.32
CA TYR A 112 -6.82 -7.71 -2.87
C TYR A 112 -6.51 -6.30 -2.35
N GLY A 113 -5.86 -5.46 -3.17
CA GLY A 113 -5.48 -4.09 -2.78
C GLY A 113 -6.66 -3.23 -2.31
N PRO A 114 -7.75 -3.13 -3.11
CA PRO A 114 -8.92 -2.32 -2.76
C PRO A 114 -9.59 -2.76 -1.45
N VAL A 115 -9.65 -4.07 -1.19
CA VAL A 115 -10.31 -4.63 0.01
C VAL A 115 -9.51 -4.28 1.27
N ALA A 116 -8.20 -4.47 1.24
CA ALA A 116 -7.33 -4.14 2.37
C ALA A 116 -7.34 -2.63 2.67
N ALA A 117 -7.29 -1.79 1.64
CA ALA A 117 -7.35 -0.35 1.80
C ALA A 117 -8.73 0.15 2.25
N ALA A 118 -9.82 -0.46 1.80
CA ALA A 118 -11.16 -0.12 2.29
C ALA A 118 -11.28 -0.39 3.80
N ALA A 119 -10.80 -1.56 4.27
CA ALA A 119 -10.78 -1.89 5.69
C ALA A 119 -9.94 -0.88 6.51
N ARG A 120 -8.75 -0.53 6.02
CA ARG A 120 -7.89 0.51 6.64
C ARG A 120 -8.59 1.88 6.68
N THR A 121 -9.16 2.29 5.56
CA THR A 121 -9.80 3.61 5.40
C THR A 121 -11.01 3.75 6.31
N ALA A 122 -11.82 2.70 6.44
CA ALA A 122 -12.94 2.69 7.38
C ALA A 122 -12.46 2.91 8.84
N LEU A 123 -11.34 2.30 9.23
CA LEU A 123 -10.75 2.48 10.57
C LEU A 123 -10.15 3.88 10.75
N VAL A 124 -9.45 4.40 9.74
CA VAL A 124 -8.88 5.76 9.75
C VAL A 124 -9.98 6.81 9.84
N LEU A 125 -11.06 6.68 9.06
CA LEU A 125 -12.22 7.58 9.12
C LEU A 125 -12.92 7.54 10.48
N ARG A 126 -13.11 6.34 11.04
CA ARG A 126 -13.67 6.19 12.40
C ARG A 126 -12.76 6.81 13.47
N TYR A 127 -11.45 6.69 13.33
CA TYR A 127 -10.48 7.34 14.20
C TYR A 127 -10.56 8.87 14.06
N LEU A 128 -10.51 9.41 12.84
CA LEU A 128 -10.56 10.85 12.58
C LEU A 128 -11.86 11.49 13.05
N ARG A 129 -13.00 10.79 12.96
CA ARG A 129 -14.29 11.26 13.50
C ARG A 129 -14.33 11.33 15.03
N ARG A 130 -13.51 10.52 15.73
CA ARG A 130 -13.49 10.47 17.20
C ARG A 130 -12.42 11.34 17.84
N VAL A 131 -11.42 11.78 17.08
CA VAL A 131 -10.52 12.84 17.52
C VAL A 131 -11.15 14.15 17.03
N PRO A 132 -11.59 15.08 17.90
CA PRO A 132 -12.14 16.37 17.46
C PRO A 132 -11.04 17.22 16.85
N GLY A 133 -11.23 17.72 15.63
CA GLY A 133 -10.31 18.66 14.98
C GLY A 133 -9.91 19.70 16.01
N ARG A 134 -8.61 19.86 16.31
CA ARG A 134 -8.19 21.09 17.00
C ARG A 134 -8.40 22.14 15.93
N GLY A 135 -9.52 22.85 16.04
CA GLY A 135 -9.76 24.07 15.30
C GLY A 135 -8.49 24.90 15.43
N ARG A 136 -7.94 25.24 14.27
CA ARG A 136 -7.13 26.45 14.19
C ARG A 136 -8.08 27.61 14.15
#